data_AF-A0A0S3RTD7-F1
#
_entry.id   AF-A0A0S3RTD7-F1
#
_cell.length_a   1.000
_cell.length_b   1.000
_cell.length_c   1.000
_cell.angle_alpha   90.00
_cell.angle_beta   90.00
_cell.angle_gamma   90.00
#
_symmetry.space_group_name_H-M   'P 1'
#
loop_
_entity.id
_entity.type
_entity.pdbx_description
1 polymer ?
#
loop_
_entity_poly.entity_id
_entity_poly.type
_entity_poly.pdbx_seq_one_letter_code
_entity_poly.pdbx_strand_id
1 'polypeptide(L)'
;KVEVIEKLPPPTNVKGIRSFLGHAGFYRRFIQDFSKIAKPLSNLLVKDTPFELNEECLKAFEALKAKLISAPVIISPNWNMSERLQRNG
;
A
#
# COMPACT_ATOMS: atom_id res chain seq x y z
N LYS A 1 -8.97 10.41 4.91
CA LYS A 1 -7.62 10.02 4.41
C LYS A 1 -7.21 8.62 4.91
N VAL A 2 -7.33 8.34 6.21
CA VAL A 2 -7.13 7.00 6.81
C VAL A 2 -8.26 6.02 6.46
N GLU A 3 -9.51 6.48 6.49
CA GLU A 3 -10.70 5.65 6.24
C GLU A 3 -10.73 4.97 4.85
N VAL A 4 -10.07 5.57 3.85
CA VAL A 4 -9.98 5.01 2.50
C VAL A 4 -9.01 3.82 2.46
N ILE A 5 -7.94 3.87 3.27
CA ILE A 5 -7.00 2.76 3.43
C ILE A 5 -7.60 1.66 4.30
N GLU A 6 -8.38 2.01 5.32
CA GLU A 6 -9.07 1.05 6.19
C GLU A 6 -10.15 0.25 5.46
N LYS A 7 -10.87 0.88 4.52
CA LYS A 7 -11.93 0.23 3.74
C LYS A 7 -11.42 -0.41 2.45
N LEU A 8 -10.11 -0.40 2.19
CA LEU A 8 -9.55 -1.04 0.99
C LEU A 8 -9.80 -2.55 1.05
N PRO A 9 -10.50 -3.12 0.07
CA PRO A 9 -10.72 -4.56 0.01
C PRO A 9 -9.40 -5.27 -0.30
N PRO A 10 -9.27 -6.55 0.09
CA PRO A 10 -8.14 -7.37 -0.31
C PRO A 10 -8.02 -7.39 -1.85
N PRO A 11 -6.81 -7.24 -2.40
CA PRO A 11 -6.59 -7.29 -3.83
C PRO A 11 -6.88 -8.69 -4.37
N THR A 12 -7.71 -8.76 -5.40
CA THR A 12 -8.15 -10.03 -6.02
C THR A 12 -7.30 -10.44 -7.22
N ASN A 13 -6.31 -9.62 -7.60
CA ASN A 13 -5.45 -9.89 -8.75
C ASN A 13 -4.04 -9.29 -8.58
N VAL A 14 -3.12 -9.78 -9.42
CA VAL A 14 -1.71 -9.33 -9.49
C VAL A 14 -1.60 -7.81 -9.71
N LYS A 15 -2.49 -7.22 -10.52
CA LYS A 15 -2.49 -5.76 -10.77
C LYS A 15 -2.80 -4.98 -9.50
N GLY A 16 -3.75 -5.46 -8.68
CA GLY A 16 -4.13 -4.89 -7.40
C GLY A 16 -2.99 -4.96 -6.39
N ILE A 17 -2.31 -6.11 -6.28
CA ILE A 17 -1.10 -6.25 -5.44
C ILE A 17 -0.01 -5.29 -5.90
N ARG A 18 0.27 -5.22 -7.20
CA ARG A 18 1.32 -4.34 -7.75
C ARG A 18 1.01 -2.87 -7.48
N SER A 19 -0.24 -2.45 -7.66
CA SER A 19 -0.70 -1.09 -7.35
C SER A 19 -0.55 -0.78 -5.85
N PHE A 20 -1.01 -1.70 -4.99
CA PHE A 20 -0.91 -1.56 -3.54
C PHE A 20 0.55 -1.46 -3.07
N LEU A 21 1.42 -2.37 -3.50
CA LEU A 21 2.85 -2.34 -3.15
C LEU A 21 3.56 -1.11 -3.70
N GLY A 22 3.17 -0.62 -4.89
CA GLY A 22 3.66 0.64 -5.44
C GLY A 22 3.34 1.82 -4.53
N HIS A 23 2.09 1.90 -4.05
CA HIS A 23 1.67 2.94 -3.11
C HIS A 23 2.33 2.80 -1.73
N ALA A 24 2.32 1.58 -1.17
CA ALA A 24 2.92 1.26 0.12
C ALA A 24 4.44 1.51 0.13
N GLY A 25 5.10 1.30 -1.02
CA GLY A 25 6.53 1.55 -1.21
C GLY A 25 6.95 2.99 -0.98
N PHE A 26 6.06 3.98 -1.18
CA PHE A 26 6.32 5.38 -0.84
C PHE A 26 6.57 5.57 0.67
N TYR A 27 5.83 4.84 1.49
CA TYR A 27 5.89 4.90 2.95
C TYR A 27 6.89 3.90 3.55
N ARG A 28 7.60 3.12 2.73
CA ARG A 28 8.50 2.04 3.19
C ARG A 28 9.50 2.49 4.26
N ARG A 29 9.96 3.75 4.20
CA ARG A 29 10.97 4.30 5.11
C ARG A 29 10.42 4.56 6.52
N PHE A 30 9.12 4.55 6.69
CA PHE A 30 8.41 4.80 7.95
C PHE A 30 7.79 3.53 8.54
N ILE A 31 7.83 2.43 7.79
CA ILE A 31 7.31 1.13 8.19
C ILE A 31 8.50 0.24 8.50
N GLN A 32 8.74 0.00 9.79
CA GLN A 32 9.74 -0.97 10.22
C GLN A 32 9.44 -2.35 9.62
N ASP A 33 10.48 -3.05 9.17
CA ASP A 33 10.39 -4.38 8.59
C ASP A 33 9.50 -4.47 7.33
N PHE A 34 9.26 -3.35 6.62
CA PHE A 34 8.43 -3.29 5.42
C PHE A 34 8.72 -4.44 4.44
N SER A 35 9.99 -4.67 4.11
CA SER A 35 10.39 -5.72 3.16
C SER A 35 10.03 -7.12 3.65
N LYS A 36 10.05 -7.38 4.96
CA LYS A 36 9.66 -8.69 5.52
C LYS A 36 8.14 -8.89 5.40
N ILE A 37 7.36 -7.85 5.71
CA ILE A 37 5.89 -7.91 5.64
C ILE A 37 5.43 -7.96 4.17
N ALA A 38 6.04 -7.20 3.28
CA ALA A 38 5.70 -7.16 1.85
C ALA A 38 6.18 -8.40 1.07
N LYS A 39 7.02 -9.26 1.66
CA LYS A 39 7.60 -10.43 0.99
C LYS A 39 6.56 -11.41 0.43
N PRO A 40 5.59 -11.92 1.22
CA PRO A 40 4.54 -12.80 0.68
C PRO A 40 3.75 -12.15 -0.46
N LEU A 41 3.42 -10.85 -0.36
CA LEU A 41 2.76 -10.13 -1.45
C LEU A 41 3.65 -9.97 -2.69
N SER A 42 4.95 -9.79 -2.51
CA SER A 42 5.92 -9.68 -3.61
C SER A 42 6.10 -11.01 -4.33
N ASN A 43 5.98 -12.14 -3.63
CA ASN A 43 6.01 -13.47 -4.23
C ASN A 43 4.85 -13.69 -5.22
N LEU A 44 3.69 -13.07 -4.97
CA LEU A 44 2.55 -13.07 -5.90
C LEU A 44 2.81 -12.31 -7.21
N LEU A 45 3.89 -11.52 -7.28
CA LEU A 45 4.29 -10.78 -8.47
C LEU A 45 5.34 -11.53 -9.31
N VAL A 46 5.86 -12.65 -8.81
CA VAL A 46 6.85 -13.47 -9.52
C VAL A 46 6.21 -14.10 -10.75
N LYS A 47 6.95 -14.05 -11.86
CA LYS A 47 6.50 -14.63 -13.13
C LYS A 47 6.30 -16.14 -12.96
N ASP A 48 5.26 -16.68 -13.60
CA ASP A 48 4.91 -18.11 -13.60
C ASP A 48 4.45 -18.68 -12.23
N THR A 49 4.23 -17.82 -11.23
CA THR A 49 3.57 -18.19 -9.96
C THR A 49 2.06 -18.05 -10.09
N PRO A 50 1.26 -19.07 -9.74
CA PRO A 50 -0.20 -18.94 -9.66
C PRO A 50 -0.57 -17.88 -8.62
N PHE A 51 -1.53 -17.03 -8.96
CA PHE A 51 -2.02 -16.01 -8.03
C PHE A 51 -2.87 -16.69 -6.95
N GLU A 52 -2.28 -16.94 -5.80
CA GLU A 52 -2.96 -17.52 -4.64
C GLU A 52 -2.86 -16.57 -3.45
N LEU A 53 -3.94 -15.86 -3.16
CA LEU A 53 -4.03 -15.00 -1.97
C LEU A 53 -4.27 -15.87 -0.73
N ASN A 54 -3.23 -16.54 -0.27
CA ASN A 54 -3.26 -17.39 0.92
C ASN A 54 -3.33 -16.56 2.23
N GLU A 55 -3.48 -17.24 3.37
CA GLU A 55 -3.55 -16.59 4.67
C GLU A 55 -2.32 -15.72 4.99
N GLU A 56 -1.13 -16.12 4.55
CA GLU A 56 0.10 -15.34 4.75
C GLU A 56 0.06 -14.02 3.99
N CYS A 57 -0.46 -14.05 2.75
CA CYS A 57 -0.67 -12.85 1.94
C CYS A 57 -1.73 -11.94 2.58
N LEU A 58 -2.83 -12.49 3.08
CA LEU A 58 -3.86 -11.72 3.79
C LEU A 58 -3.31 -11.06 5.06
N LYS A 59 -2.57 -11.82 5.88
CA LYS A 59 -1.91 -11.29 7.09
C LYS A 59 -0.93 -10.18 6.75
N ALA A 60 -0.14 -10.34 5.69
CA ALA A 60 0.78 -9.31 5.22
C ALA A 60 0.06 -8.05 4.71
N PHE A 61 -1.04 -8.22 3.98
CA PHE A 61 -1.85 -7.12 3.47
C PHE A 61 -2.44 -6.30 4.63
N GLU A 62 -3.11 -6.96 5.58
CA GLU A 62 -3.69 -6.30 6.76
C GLU A 62 -2.62 -5.67 7.65
N ALA A 63 -1.47 -6.32 7.85
CA ALA A 63 -0.35 -5.74 8.60
C ALA A 63 0.19 -4.47 7.93
N LEU A 64 0.39 -4.49 6.60
CA LEU A 64 0.81 -3.30 5.86
C LEU A 64 -0.24 -2.19 5.93
N LYS A 65 -1.52 -2.53 5.80
CA LYS A 65 -2.65 -1.60 5.91
C LYS A 65 -2.68 -0.92 7.29
N ALA A 66 -2.55 -1.68 8.38
CA ALA A 66 -2.46 -1.12 9.73
C ALA A 66 -1.24 -0.21 9.92
N LYS A 67 -0.07 -0.61 9.42
CA LYS A 67 1.14 0.21 9.45
C LYS A 67 1.00 1.46 8.59
N LEU A 68 0.34 1.38 7.44
CA LEU A 68 0.02 2.50 6.56
C LEU A 68 -1.09 3.39 7.12
N ILE A 69 -1.83 2.98 8.14
CA ILE A 69 -2.78 3.85 8.85
C ILE A 69 -2.07 4.57 10.00
N SER A 70 -1.20 3.87 10.71
CA SER A 70 -0.40 4.42 11.81
C SER A 70 0.72 5.36 11.34
N ALA A 71 1.42 5.04 10.25
CA ALA A 71 2.54 5.82 9.72
C ALA A 71 2.20 7.21 9.14
N PRO A 72 1.11 7.42 8.36
CA PRO A 72 0.83 8.71 7.73
C PRO A 72 0.33 9.78 8.69
N VAL A 73 -0.07 9.43 9.93
CA VAL A 73 -0.34 10.42 10.97
C VAL A 73 0.95 11.19 11.31
N ILE A 74 2.09 10.51 11.23
CA ILE A 74 3.41 11.10 11.56
C ILE A 74 3.89 12.02 10.42
N ILE A 75 3.37 11.88 9.19
CA ILE A 75 3.92 12.51 7.99
C ILE A 75 2.80 12.90 7.04
N SER A 76 2.05 13.92 7.43
CA SER A 76 1.36 14.74 6.44
C SER A 76 2.31 15.84 5.97
N PRO A 77 2.85 15.80 4.73
CA PRO A 77 2.90 17.03 3.98
C PRO A 77 1.44 17.34 3.64
N ASN A 78 0.97 18.48 4.09
CA ASN A 78 -0.37 18.98 3.89
C ASN A 78 -0.82 18.77 2.43
N TRP A 79 -1.71 17.80 2.18
CA TRP A 79 -2.16 17.43 0.82
C TRP A 79 -3.32 18.31 0.37
N ASN A 80 -3.32 19.59 0.78
CA ASN A 80 -4.22 20.60 0.23
C ASN A 80 -3.61 21.31 -0.98
N MET A 81 -2.48 20.83 -1.54
CA MET A 81 -1.88 21.41 -2.74
C MET A 81 -1.78 20.39 -3.87
N SER A 82 -2.94 20.16 -4.49
CA SER A 82 -2.99 20.18 -5.94
C SER A 82 -4.26 20.92 -6.39
N GLU A 83 -4.42 22.16 -5.93
CA GLU A 83 -5.00 23.19 -6.80
C GLU A 83 -3.99 23.48 -7.92
N ARG A 84 -3.85 22.53 -8.86
CA ARG A 84 -3.27 22.82 -10.18
C ARG A 84 -4.35 23.50 -11.03
N LEU A 85 -4.86 24.65 -10.58
CA LEU A 85 -5.66 25.60 -11.40
C LEU A 85 -5.58 27.04 -10.83
N GLN A 86 -4.40 27.48 -10.38
CA GLN A 86 -4.06 28.92 -10.40
C GLN A 86 -2.72 29.14 -11.11
N ARG A 87 -2.68 28.73 -12.38
CA ARG A 87 -1.82 29.34 -13.39
C ARG A 87 -2.56 29.26 -14.71
N ASN A 88 -3.35 30.28 -14.99
CA ASN A 88 -3.48 30.93 -16.29
C ASN A 88 -4.51 32.05 -16.19
N GLY A 89 -4.07 33.28 -16.46
CA GLY A 89 -4.92 34.40 -16.88
C GLY A 89 -5.49 35.24 -15.76
#